data_AF-A0A3B8X004-F1
#
_entry.id   AF-A0A3B8X004-F1
#
_cell.length_a   1.000
_cell.length_b   1.000
_cell.length_c   1.000
_cell.angle_alpha   90.00
_cell.angle_beta   90.00
_cell.angle_gamma   90.00
#
_symmetry.space_group_name_H-M   'P 1'
#
loop_
_entity.id
_entity.type
_entity.pdbx_description
1 polymer ?
#
loop_
_entity_poly.entity_id
_entity_poly.type
_entity_poly.pdbx_seq_one_letter_code
_entity_poly.pdbx_strand_id
1 'polypeptide(L)'
;MTASVTVSTVGVYDVKRLGLQKRSKGVRQPLITGVRVAAGLVVLACSASAVAGNLYRWTDGQGQRHMESTIPADQAKFGYEVVDDRTFRVIKKVGRQLTDEELAAAAREAEAEAEKQRLQEAKERHDRTLLATYVSVDDMEMARNGQFNTLDLIIESTERTMERLQANLDDLIASAAGYERDGKKVPPRTEKSIETVKGQIERQREIIAENELKKSQIAEQFATDIARFRELKGIVEPVSAKGPGHQGAMPGDRSDDESGDESGRGAESLSQ
;
A
#
# COMPACT_ATOMS: atom_id res chain seq x y z
N MET A 1 -20.17 3.10 25.27
CA MET A 1 -20.23 4.08 24.15
C MET A 1 -18.92 3.96 23.39
N THR A 2 -18.92 3.21 22.29
CA THR A 2 -17.75 3.02 21.42
C THR A 2 -18.21 3.29 19.99
N ALA A 3 -17.75 4.39 19.41
CA ALA A 3 -18.08 4.79 18.06
C ALA A 3 -17.15 4.09 17.08
N SER A 4 -17.71 3.25 16.20
CA SER A 4 -16.99 2.68 15.06
C SER A 4 -17.10 3.64 13.88
N VAL A 5 -15.96 4.10 13.38
CA VAL A 5 -15.84 4.93 12.18
C VAL A 5 -15.82 4.01 10.96
N THR A 6 -16.86 4.10 10.13
CA THR A 6 -17.01 3.38 8.88
C THR A 6 -16.41 4.20 7.74
N VAL A 7 -15.38 3.71 7.07
CA VAL A 7 -14.84 4.33 5.85
C VAL A 7 -15.67 3.88 4.64
N SER A 8 -16.39 4.83 4.04
CA SER A 8 -17.09 4.68 2.75
C SER A 8 -16.08 4.66 1.61
N THR A 9 -16.15 3.63 0.76
CA THR A 9 -15.50 3.61 -0.57
C THR A 9 -16.59 3.69 -1.63
N VAL A 10 -16.54 4.72 -2.48
CA VAL A 10 -17.48 4.97 -3.59
C VAL A 10 -16.71 4.97 -4.91
N GLY A 11 -17.30 4.36 -5.94
CA GLY A 11 -16.98 4.50 -7.38
C GLY A 11 -16.23 3.30 -7.94
N VAL A 12 -16.84 2.24 -8.47
CA VAL A 12 -17.76 2.10 -9.63
C VAL A 12 -17.13 2.56 -10.95
N TYR A 13 -16.59 1.60 -11.70
CA TYR A 13 -16.58 1.62 -13.17
C TYR A 13 -17.17 0.32 -13.68
N ASP A 14 -18.39 0.43 -14.21
CA ASP A 14 -19.15 -0.59 -14.93
C ASP A 14 -18.70 -0.60 -16.40
N VAL A 15 -18.18 -1.74 -16.88
CA VAL A 15 -17.96 -1.96 -18.31
C VAL A 15 -18.29 -3.41 -18.68
N LYS A 16 -19.31 -3.53 -19.53
CA LYS A 16 -19.61 -4.60 -20.50
C LYS A 16 -20.35 -5.86 -20.01
N ARG A 17 -21.67 -5.77 -20.20
CA ARG A 17 -22.53 -6.88 -20.67
C ARG A 17 -21.97 -7.54 -21.93
N LEU A 18 -21.75 -8.86 -21.86
CA LEU A 18 -21.87 -9.77 -23.00
C LEU A 18 -22.68 -10.98 -22.53
N GLY A 19 -23.92 -11.06 -23.00
CA GLY A 19 -24.80 -12.18 -22.73
C GLY A 19 -24.40 -13.40 -23.56
N LEU A 20 -24.29 -14.54 -22.90
CA LEU A 20 -24.34 -15.85 -23.54
C LEU A 20 -25.33 -16.72 -22.77
N GLN A 21 -26.53 -16.84 -23.34
CA GLN A 21 -27.55 -17.78 -22.89
C GLN A 21 -27.08 -19.22 -23.12
N LYS A 22 -27.03 -20.00 -22.04
CA LYS A 22 -26.87 -21.46 -22.09
C LYS A 22 -28.23 -22.09 -22.40
N ARG A 23 -28.50 -22.39 -23.68
CA ARG A 23 -29.68 -23.17 -24.08
C ARG A 23 -29.51 -24.63 -23.66
N SER A 24 -30.46 -25.09 -22.84
CA SER A 24 -30.74 -26.49 -22.52
C SER A 24 -30.95 -27.31 -23.79
N LYS A 25 -30.26 -28.46 -23.91
CA LYS A 25 -30.49 -29.46 -24.95
C LYS A 25 -31.49 -30.50 -24.42
N GLY A 26 -32.69 -30.48 -24.99
CA GLY A 26 -33.72 -31.49 -24.77
C GLY A 26 -33.29 -32.85 -25.32
N VAL A 27 -33.50 -33.88 -24.50
CA VAL A 27 -33.40 -35.29 -24.85
C VAL A 27 -34.56 -35.64 -25.79
N ARG A 28 -34.24 -36.20 -26.96
CA ARG A 28 -35.22 -36.84 -27.85
C ARG A 28 -34.78 -38.28 -28.08
N GLN A 29 -35.59 -39.20 -27.55
CA GLN A 29 -35.60 -40.61 -27.90
C GLN A 29 -36.00 -40.79 -29.37
N PRO A 30 -35.60 -41.90 -30.00
CA PRO A 30 -36.59 -42.63 -30.79
C PRO A 30 -36.64 -44.13 -30.47
N LEU A 31 -37.88 -44.62 -30.35
CA LEU A 31 -38.27 -46.01 -30.51
C LEU A 31 -37.90 -46.50 -31.92
N ILE A 32 -37.34 -47.70 -32.03
CA ILE A 32 -37.55 -48.57 -33.20
C ILE A 32 -37.81 -49.99 -32.73
N THR A 33 -38.86 -50.53 -33.35
CA THR A 33 -39.63 -51.74 -33.09
C THR A 33 -38.91 -52.98 -33.64
N GLY A 34 -39.27 -54.15 -33.11
CA GLY A 34 -38.49 -55.39 -33.12
C GLY A 34 -38.41 -56.22 -34.41
N VAL A 35 -37.61 -57.29 -34.34
CA VAL A 35 -37.75 -58.53 -35.11
C VAL A 35 -37.36 -59.70 -34.19
N ARG A 36 -38.09 -60.81 -34.31
CA ARG A 36 -38.08 -61.99 -33.45
C ARG A 36 -37.33 -63.16 -34.11
N VAL A 37 -36.61 -63.92 -33.25
CA VAL A 37 -36.31 -65.37 -33.29
C VAL A 37 -35.19 -65.86 -34.23
N ALA A 38 -34.12 -66.40 -33.62
CA ALA A 38 -33.70 -67.81 -33.80
C ALA A 38 -32.72 -68.21 -32.67
N ALA A 39 -32.95 -69.41 -32.14
CA ALA A 39 -32.24 -70.00 -31.01
C ALA A 39 -30.79 -70.39 -31.34
N GLY A 40 -29.88 -70.09 -30.41
CA GLY A 40 -28.51 -70.60 -30.39
C GLY A 40 -28.05 -70.70 -28.95
N LEU A 41 -27.98 -71.92 -28.45
CA LEU A 41 -27.56 -72.27 -27.09
C LEU A 41 -26.06 -71.96 -26.95
N VAL A 42 -25.73 -70.85 -26.31
CA VAL A 42 -24.37 -70.53 -25.84
C VAL A 42 -24.45 -70.35 -24.34
N VAL A 43 -23.91 -71.34 -23.63
CA VAL A 43 -23.57 -71.23 -22.21
C VAL A 43 -22.45 -70.19 -22.11
N LEU A 44 -22.82 -68.93 -21.90
CA LEU A 44 -21.88 -67.91 -21.49
C LEU A 44 -21.93 -67.85 -19.97
N ALA A 45 -20.92 -68.44 -19.35
CA ALA A 45 -20.67 -68.31 -17.93
C ALA A 45 -20.69 -66.82 -17.56
N CYS A 46 -21.69 -66.41 -16.78
CA CYS A 46 -21.60 -65.17 -16.01
C CYS A 46 -20.46 -65.36 -15.01
N SER A 47 -19.24 -65.05 -15.44
CA SER A 47 -18.18 -64.65 -14.52
C SER A 47 -18.71 -63.41 -13.82
N ALA A 48 -19.21 -63.59 -12.59
CA ALA A 48 -19.32 -62.49 -11.65
C ALA A 48 -17.94 -61.85 -11.60
N SER A 49 -17.78 -60.72 -12.30
CA SER A 49 -16.66 -59.85 -12.07
C SER A 49 -16.84 -59.39 -10.63
N ALA A 50 -16.15 -60.04 -9.70
CA ALA A 50 -16.00 -59.53 -8.35
C ALA A 50 -15.52 -58.09 -8.53
N VAL A 51 -16.38 -57.13 -8.18
CA VAL A 51 -16.00 -55.73 -8.06
C VAL A 51 -14.80 -55.73 -7.13
N ALA A 52 -13.63 -55.38 -7.66
CA ALA A 52 -12.44 -55.18 -6.88
C ALA A 52 -12.79 -54.16 -5.79
N GLY A 53 -12.81 -54.60 -4.55
CA GLY A 53 -13.29 -53.84 -3.41
C GLY A 53 -12.10 -53.36 -2.62
N ASN A 54 -11.83 -52.06 -2.61
CA ASN A 54 -10.71 -51.50 -1.84
C ASN A 54 -10.77 -51.94 -0.37
N LEU A 55 -9.62 -52.32 0.21
CA LEU A 55 -9.44 -52.55 1.64
C LEU A 55 -8.94 -51.27 2.31
N TYR A 56 -9.38 -51.00 3.52
CA TYR A 56 -8.93 -49.87 4.34
C TYR A 56 -8.10 -50.39 5.50
N ARG A 57 -6.88 -49.90 5.65
CA ARG A 57 -5.94 -50.23 6.72
C ARG A 57 -5.79 -49.05 7.67
N TRP A 58 -6.05 -49.25 8.96
CA TRP A 58 -5.86 -48.22 9.99
C TRP A 58 -5.25 -48.83 11.26
N THR A 59 -4.81 -47.97 12.18
CA THR A 59 -4.29 -48.39 13.50
C THR A 59 -5.21 -47.84 14.56
N ASP A 60 -5.68 -48.68 15.48
CA ASP A 60 -6.53 -48.26 16.59
C ASP A 60 -5.72 -47.62 17.74
N GLY A 61 -6.43 -47.13 18.77
CA GLY A 61 -5.80 -46.52 19.95
C GLY A 61 -4.97 -47.48 20.82
N GLN A 62 -5.04 -48.79 20.58
CA GLN A 62 -4.23 -49.82 21.25
C GLN A 62 -3.01 -50.25 20.41
N GLY A 63 -2.79 -49.60 19.26
CA GLY A 63 -1.69 -49.90 18.35
C GLY A 63 -1.93 -51.13 17.46
N GLN A 64 -3.15 -51.70 17.44
CA GLN A 64 -3.48 -52.82 16.58
C GLN A 64 -3.85 -52.33 15.17
N ARG A 65 -3.31 -53.01 14.16
CA ARG A 65 -3.58 -52.71 12.75
C ARG A 65 -4.79 -53.51 12.29
N HIS A 66 -5.82 -52.81 11.84
CA HIS A 66 -7.04 -53.38 11.28
C HIS A 66 -7.04 -53.20 9.76
N MET A 67 -7.61 -54.17 9.05
CA MET A 67 -7.77 -54.11 7.59
C MET A 67 -9.12 -54.68 7.21
N GLU A 68 -10.05 -53.81 6.83
CA GLU A 68 -11.44 -54.18 6.52
C GLU A 68 -11.93 -53.52 5.23
N SER A 69 -13.04 -54.01 4.68
CA SER A 69 -13.67 -53.46 3.47
C SER A 69 -14.43 -52.14 3.71
N THR A 70 -14.62 -51.75 4.97
CA THR A 70 -15.23 -50.48 5.38
C THR A 70 -14.46 -49.89 6.55
N ILE A 71 -14.37 -48.55 6.61
CA ILE A 71 -13.75 -47.87 7.75
C ILE A 71 -14.83 -47.37 8.73
N PRO A 72 -14.73 -47.70 10.02
CA PRO A 72 -15.57 -47.11 11.06
C PRO A 72 -15.42 -45.57 11.13
N ALA A 73 -16.53 -44.85 11.32
CA ALA A 73 -16.55 -43.39 11.27
C ALA A 73 -15.70 -42.70 12.36
N ASP A 74 -15.53 -43.36 13.50
CA ASP A 74 -14.66 -42.95 14.61
C ASP A 74 -13.17 -43.08 14.26
N GLN A 75 -12.80 -44.09 13.47
CA GLN A 75 -11.41 -44.35 13.06
C GLN A 75 -10.98 -43.51 11.85
N ALA A 76 -11.93 -43.12 11.00
CA ALA A 76 -11.67 -42.28 9.83
C ALA A 76 -10.97 -40.93 10.18
N LYS A 77 -11.10 -40.47 11.43
CA LYS A 77 -10.49 -39.21 11.91
C LYS A 77 -8.99 -39.32 12.23
N PHE A 78 -8.48 -40.51 12.51
CA PHE A 78 -7.07 -40.73 12.89
C PHE A 78 -6.17 -41.04 11.68
N GLY A 79 -6.75 -41.08 10.48
CA GLY A 79 -6.06 -41.40 9.24
C GLY A 79 -6.09 -42.90 8.92
N TYR A 80 -6.04 -43.23 7.63
CA TYR A 80 -6.12 -44.60 7.13
C TYR A 80 -5.46 -44.72 5.76
N GLU A 81 -5.15 -45.94 5.36
CA GLU A 81 -4.56 -46.27 4.07
C GLU A 81 -5.57 -47.08 3.25
N VAL A 82 -5.79 -46.71 1.99
CA VAL A 82 -6.55 -47.49 1.03
C VAL A 82 -5.59 -48.45 0.35
N VAL A 83 -5.92 -49.72 0.37
CA VAL A 83 -5.11 -50.85 -0.06
C VAL A 83 -5.86 -51.60 -1.16
N ASP A 84 -5.15 -51.96 -2.21
CA ASP A 84 -5.67 -52.80 -3.30
C ASP A 84 -5.95 -54.22 -2.77
N ASP A 85 -7.14 -54.75 -3.02
CA ASP A 85 -7.57 -56.07 -2.51
C ASP A 85 -6.86 -57.25 -3.15
N ARG A 86 -6.28 -57.06 -4.34
CA ARG A 86 -5.60 -58.12 -5.10
C ARG A 86 -4.10 -58.10 -4.89
N THR A 87 -3.51 -56.92 -4.75
CA THR A 87 -2.05 -56.73 -4.68
C THR A 87 -1.57 -56.33 -3.29
N PHE A 88 -2.47 -56.00 -2.36
CA PHE A 88 -2.19 -55.50 -1.01
C PHE A 88 -1.27 -54.27 -0.96
N ARG A 89 -1.16 -53.55 -2.08
CA ARG A 89 -0.38 -52.32 -2.19
C ARG A 89 -1.20 -51.13 -1.74
N VAL A 90 -0.56 -50.17 -1.05
CA VAL A 90 -1.20 -48.91 -0.67
C VAL A 90 -1.45 -48.09 -1.93
N ILE A 91 -2.72 -47.83 -2.22
CA ILE A 91 -3.18 -46.98 -3.33
C ILE A 91 -3.22 -45.52 -2.87
N LYS A 92 -3.64 -45.26 -1.62
CA LYS A 92 -3.81 -43.91 -1.08
C LYS A 92 -3.58 -43.89 0.43
N LYS A 93 -2.91 -42.85 0.93
CA LYS A 93 -2.79 -42.59 2.37
C LYS A 93 -3.58 -41.33 2.72
N VAL A 94 -4.47 -41.45 3.71
CA VAL A 94 -5.26 -40.35 4.26
C VAL A 94 -4.70 -40.06 5.66
N GLY A 95 -4.20 -38.84 5.86
CA GLY A 95 -3.67 -38.41 7.17
C GLY A 95 -4.78 -38.24 8.21
N ARG A 96 -4.38 -38.11 9.48
CA ARG A 96 -5.31 -37.74 10.56
C ARG A 96 -5.94 -36.37 10.28
N GLN A 97 -7.12 -36.16 10.85
CA GLN A 97 -7.67 -34.81 10.96
C GLN A 97 -6.73 -33.98 11.84
N LEU A 98 -6.37 -32.80 11.37
CA LEU A 98 -5.57 -31.83 12.11
C LEU A 98 -6.30 -31.45 13.40
N THR A 99 -5.57 -31.23 14.49
CA THR A 99 -6.16 -30.63 15.68
C THR A 99 -6.54 -29.17 15.39
N ASP A 100 -7.45 -28.59 16.18
CA ASP A 100 -7.83 -27.18 16.03
C ASP A 100 -6.59 -26.26 16.13
N GLU A 101 -5.62 -26.61 16.97
CA GLU A 101 -4.34 -25.88 17.11
C GLU A 101 -3.46 -26.00 15.86
N GLU A 102 -3.34 -27.19 15.26
CA GLU A 102 -2.57 -27.40 14.02
C GLU A 102 -3.22 -26.69 12.84
N LEU A 103 -4.56 -26.69 12.77
CA LEU A 103 -5.30 -25.95 11.74
C LEU A 103 -5.13 -24.44 11.91
N ALA A 104 -5.16 -23.93 13.14
CA ALA A 104 -4.91 -22.52 13.44
C ALA A 104 -3.46 -22.11 13.16
N ALA A 105 -2.48 -22.99 13.39
CA ALA A 105 -1.09 -22.74 13.02
C ALA A 105 -0.90 -22.67 11.49
N ALA A 106 -1.47 -23.63 10.75
CA ALA A 106 -1.42 -23.66 9.29
C ALA A 106 -2.12 -22.43 8.67
N ALA A 107 -3.25 -21.99 9.24
CA ALA A 107 -3.93 -20.76 8.81
C ALA A 107 -3.05 -19.52 9.00
N ARG A 108 -2.39 -19.36 10.15
CA ARG A 108 -1.47 -18.25 10.41
C ARG A 108 -0.25 -18.25 9.48
N GLU A 109 0.30 -19.42 9.19
CA GLU A 109 1.41 -19.55 8.24
C GLU A 109 0.97 -19.18 6.82
N ALA A 110 -0.18 -19.69 6.36
CA ALA A 110 -0.75 -19.33 5.07
C ALA A 110 -1.05 -17.83 4.96
N GLU A 111 -1.57 -17.20 6.02
CA GLU A 111 -1.78 -15.74 6.06
C GLU A 111 -0.46 -14.98 5.97
N ALA A 112 0.58 -15.41 6.69
CA ALA A 112 1.90 -14.79 6.64
C ALA A 112 2.57 -14.94 5.26
N GLU A 113 2.41 -16.09 4.61
CA GLU A 113 2.89 -16.33 3.25
C GLU A 113 2.12 -15.49 2.23
N ALA A 114 0.80 -15.43 2.33
CA ALA A 114 -0.04 -14.60 1.47
C ALA A 114 0.32 -13.11 1.62
N GLU A 115 0.59 -12.64 2.84
CA GLU A 115 1.04 -11.27 3.08
C GLU A 115 2.40 -11.00 2.44
N LYS A 116 3.37 -11.91 2.59
CA LYS A 116 4.69 -11.80 1.95
C LYS A 116 4.57 -11.74 0.42
N GLN A 117 3.75 -12.60 -0.17
CA GLN A 117 3.50 -12.60 -1.62
C GLN A 117 2.87 -11.28 -2.06
N ARG A 118 1.86 -10.79 -1.34
CA ARG A 118 1.20 -9.51 -1.62
C ARG A 118 2.18 -8.33 -1.58
N LEU A 119 3.06 -8.28 -0.56
CA LEU A 119 4.08 -7.24 -0.44
C LEU A 119 5.11 -7.32 -1.58
N GLN A 120 5.50 -8.52 -1.98
CA GLN A 120 6.43 -8.73 -3.10
C GLN A 120 5.80 -8.28 -4.42
N GLU A 121 4.56 -8.68 -4.70
CA GLU A 121 3.82 -8.25 -5.89
C GLU A 121 3.62 -6.72 -5.94
N ALA A 122 3.39 -6.09 -4.78
CA ALA A 122 3.28 -4.64 -4.68
C ALA A 122 4.60 -3.95 -5.02
N LYS A 123 5.74 -4.45 -4.49
CA LYS A 123 7.07 -3.94 -4.82
C LYS A 123 7.39 -4.08 -6.30
N GLU A 124 7.17 -5.26 -6.89
CA GLU A 124 7.46 -5.48 -8.31
C GLU A 124 6.57 -4.63 -9.21
N ARG A 125 5.31 -4.41 -8.81
CA ARG A 125 4.40 -3.52 -9.54
C ARG A 125 4.87 -2.07 -9.46
N HIS A 126 5.33 -1.62 -8.30
CA HIS A 126 5.92 -0.30 -8.11
C HIS A 126 7.16 -0.12 -8.98
N ASP A 127 8.11 -1.07 -8.92
CA ASP A 127 9.34 -1.06 -9.73
C ASP A 127 9.05 -1.00 -11.24
N ARG A 128 8.10 -1.81 -11.72
CA ARG A 128 7.65 -1.75 -13.12
C ARG A 128 7.06 -0.39 -13.49
N THR A 129 6.31 0.22 -12.57
CA THR A 129 5.72 1.54 -12.79
C THR A 129 6.80 2.61 -12.85
N LEU A 130 7.76 2.62 -11.92
CA LEU A 130 8.89 3.56 -11.93
C LEU A 130 9.67 3.51 -13.25
N LEU A 131 10.02 2.30 -13.71
CA LEU A 131 10.76 2.09 -14.95
C LEU A 131 9.96 2.41 -16.21
N ALA A 132 8.63 2.33 -16.16
CA ALA A 132 7.75 2.65 -17.28
C ALA A 132 7.39 4.13 -17.35
N THR A 133 7.28 4.82 -16.22
CA THR A 133 6.90 6.23 -16.13
C THR A 133 8.09 7.15 -16.37
N TYR A 134 9.28 6.81 -15.88
CA TYR A 134 10.44 7.69 -15.92
C TYR A 134 11.59 7.10 -16.72
N VAL A 135 12.22 7.93 -17.55
CA VAL A 135 13.36 7.52 -18.39
C VAL A 135 14.67 7.75 -17.63
N SER A 136 14.77 8.85 -16.90
CA SER A 136 15.94 9.26 -16.12
C SER A 136 15.57 9.81 -14.74
N VAL A 137 16.60 9.99 -13.88
CA VAL A 137 16.43 10.66 -12.58
C VAL A 137 16.05 12.14 -12.77
N ASP A 138 16.58 12.81 -13.80
CA ASP A 138 16.24 14.20 -14.12
C ASP A 138 14.75 14.36 -14.43
N ASP A 139 14.14 13.40 -15.16
CA ASP A 139 12.70 13.39 -15.40
C ASP A 139 11.88 13.27 -14.11
N MET A 140 12.36 12.47 -13.15
CA MET A 140 11.71 12.33 -11.83
C MET A 140 11.81 13.62 -11.03
N GLU A 141 12.99 14.28 -11.04
CA GLU A 141 13.19 15.57 -10.37
C GLU A 141 12.36 16.67 -11.01
N MET A 142 12.26 16.71 -12.35
CA MET A 142 11.39 17.63 -13.08
C MET A 142 9.92 17.40 -12.72
N ALA A 143 9.46 16.15 -12.68
CA ALA A 143 8.09 15.82 -12.27
C ALA A 143 7.80 16.25 -10.83
N ARG A 144 8.73 16.01 -9.90
CA ARG A 144 8.63 16.47 -8.50
C ARG A 144 8.54 18.00 -8.43
N ASN A 145 9.45 18.69 -9.12
CA ASN A 145 9.50 20.15 -9.11
C ASN A 145 8.24 20.76 -9.73
N GLY A 146 7.65 20.12 -10.76
CA GLY A 146 6.34 20.53 -11.29
C GLY A 146 5.21 20.43 -10.25
N GLN A 147 5.22 19.38 -9.42
CA GLN A 147 4.26 19.24 -8.32
C GLN A 147 4.51 20.29 -7.23
N PHE A 148 5.76 20.55 -6.87
CA PHE A 148 6.12 21.60 -5.90
C PHE A 148 5.66 22.97 -6.37
N ASN A 149 5.96 23.35 -7.61
CA ASN A 149 5.52 24.62 -8.18
C ASN A 149 4.00 24.78 -8.12
N THR A 150 3.24 23.71 -8.36
CA THR A 150 1.78 23.75 -8.25
C THR A 150 1.32 24.02 -6.81
N LEU A 151 1.94 23.36 -5.84
CA LEU A 151 1.62 23.56 -4.41
C LEU A 151 2.06 24.93 -3.92
N ASP A 152 3.22 25.43 -4.37
CA ASP A 152 3.72 26.76 -4.04
C ASP A 152 2.79 27.86 -4.54
N LEU A 153 2.27 27.73 -5.76
CA LEU A 153 1.27 28.66 -6.30
C LEU A 153 -0.03 28.67 -5.48
N ILE A 154 -0.45 27.50 -4.97
CA ILE A 154 -1.61 27.41 -4.08
C ILE A 154 -1.32 28.12 -2.76
N ILE A 155 -0.18 27.82 -2.14
CA ILE A 155 0.25 28.44 -0.86
C ILE A 155 0.32 29.95 -1.01
N GLU A 156 1.00 30.46 -2.02
CA GLU A 156 1.14 31.90 -2.27
C GLU A 156 -0.22 32.59 -2.46
N SER A 157 -1.13 31.96 -3.22
CA SER A 157 -2.49 32.49 -3.39
C SER A 157 -3.29 32.50 -2.08
N THR A 158 -3.11 31.47 -1.25
CA THR A 158 -3.75 31.38 0.07
C THR A 158 -3.17 32.41 1.04
N GLU A 159 -1.86 32.63 1.03
CA GLU A 159 -1.18 33.64 1.83
C GLU A 159 -1.68 35.06 1.49
N ARG A 160 -1.73 35.44 0.20
CA ARG A 160 -2.29 36.73 -0.23
C ARG A 160 -3.75 36.90 0.22
N THR A 161 -4.52 35.81 0.20
CA THR A 161 -5.90 35.83 0.70
C THR A 161 -5.95 36.06 2.21
N MET A 162 -5.07 35.41 2.96
CA MET A 162 -4.93 35.56 4.40
C MET A 162 -4.48 36.98 4.78
N GLU A 163 -3.53 37.58 4.08
CA GLU A 163 -3.09 38.97 4.28
C GLU A 163 -4.24 39.96 4.13
N ARG A 164 -5.07 39.80 3.08
CA ARG A 164 -6.26 40.63 2.88
C ARG A 164 -7.29 40.46 4.02
N LEU A 165 -7.43 39.25 4.56
CA LEU A 165 -8.29 38.99 5.71
C LEU A 165 -7.74 39.62 6.98
N GLN A 166 -6.41 39.62 7.18
CA GLN A 166 -5.76 40.27 8.31
C GLN A 166 -5.95 41.78 8.27
N ALA A 167 -5.75 42.42 7.11
CA ALA A 167 -6.03 43.85 6.95
C ALA A 167 -7.49 44.21 7.28
N ASN A 168 -8.44 43.39 6.82
CA ASN A 168 -9.86 43.58 7.16
C ASN A 168 -10.12 43.41 8.67
N LEU A 169 -9.49 42.42 9.30
CA LEU A 169 -9.59 42.23 10.74
C LEU A 169 -9.08 43.46 11.51
N ASP A 170 -7.95 44.02 11.09
CA ASP A 170 -7.36 45.21 11.70
C ASP A 170 -8.30 46.42 11.58
N ASP A 171 -8.91 46.63 10.41
CA ASP A 171 -9.91 47.69 10.20
C ASP A 171 -11.14 47.51 11.10
N LEU A 172 -11.64 46.28 11.25
CA LEU A 172 -12.78 45.97 12.12
C LEU A 172 -12.44 46.20 13.60
N ILE A 173 -11.24 45.82 14.04
CA ILE A 173 -10.75 46.04 15.40
C ILE A 173 -10.59 47.55 15.66
N ALA A 174 -10.01 48.30 14.72
CA ALA A 174 -9.87 49.75 14.84
C ALA A 174 -11.23 50.46 14.95
N SER A 175 -12.23 50.00 14.19
CA SER A 175 -13.61 50.49 14.29
C SER A 175 -14.21 50.19 15.66
N ALA A 176 -14.10 48.95 16.16
CA ALA A 176 -14.58 48.55 17.48
C ALA A 176 -13.93 49.40 18.60
N ALA A 177 -12.62 49.59 18.55
CA ALA A 177 -11.87 50.43 19.49
C ALA A 177 -12.29 51.91 19.42
N GLY A 178 -12.81 52.39 18.28
CA GLY A 178 -13.42 53.71 18.16
C GLY A 178 -14.70 53.85 18.99
N TYR A 179 -15.59 52.86 18.95
CA TYR A 179 -16.80 52.84 19.77
C TYR A 179 -16.47 52.82 21.26
N GLU A 180 -15.52 51.97 21.66
CA GLU A 180 -15.11 51.85 23.07
C GLU A 180 -14.51 53.15 23.61
N ARG A 181 -13.67 53.84 22.83
CA ARG A 181 -13.11 55.15 23.19
C ARG A 181 -14.18 56.23 23.34
N ASP A 182 -15.24 56.16 22.53
CA ASP A 182 -16.41 57.03 22.64
C ASP A 182 -17.33 56.66 23.84
N GLY A 183 -17.00 55.63 24.62
CA GLY A 183 -17.86 55.10 25.69
C GLY A 183 -19.13 54.42 25.17
N LYS A 184 -19.18 54.09 23.88
CA LYS A 184 -20.31 53.41 23.23
C LYS A 184 -20.07 51.90 23.18
N LYS A 185 -21.14 51.12 23.25
CA LYS A 185 -21.06 49.67 23.03
C LYS A 185 -20.74 49.37 21.56
N VAL A 186 -19.84 48.43 21.30
CA VAL A 186 -19.54 47.93 19.95
C VAL A 186 -20.81 47.31 19.34
N PRO A 187 -21.16 47.63 18.07
CA PRO A 187 -22.31 47.02 17.42
C PRO A 187 -22.15 45.49 17.29
N PRO A 188 -23.18 44.68 17.58
CA PRO A 188 -23.11 43.21 17.46
C PRO A 188 -22.70 42.71 16.07
N ARG A 189 -22.99 43.50 15.02
CA ARG A 189 -22.57 43.20 13.65
C ARG A 189 -21.05 43.26 13.50
N THR A 190 -20.39 44.21 14.16
CA THR A 190 -18.93 44.37 14.13
C THR A 190 -18.27 43.21 14.88
N GLU A 191 -18.76 42.88 16.09
CA GLU A 191 -18.29 41.72 16.87
C GLU A 191 -18.38 40.42 16.05
N LYS A 192 -19.54 40.13 15.45
CA LYS A 192 -19.73 38.94 14.60
C LYS A 192 -18.83 38.94 13.36
N SER A 193 -18.56 40.10 12.77
CA SER A 193 -17.67 40.20 11.62
C SER A 193 -16.23 39.88 12.00
N ILE A 194 -15.77 40.37 13.16
CA ILE A 194 -14.45 40.05 13.73
C ILE A 194 -14.31 38.53 13.91
N GLU A 195 -15.27 37.88 14.57
CA GLU A 195 -15.25 36.43 14.77
C GLU A 195 -15.22 35.66 13.45
N THR A 196 -16.02 36.11 12.46
CA THR A 196 -16.08 35.48 11.14
C THR A 196 -14.74 35.57 10.42
N VAL A 197 -14.11 36.75 10.41
CA VAL A 197 -12.83 36.98 9.73
C VAL A 197 -11.71 36.21 10.44
N LYS A 198 -11.69 36.16 11.78
CA LYS A 198 -10.75 35.31 12.53
C LYS A 198 -10.87 33.84 12.12
N GLY A 199 -12.10 33.31 12.07
CA GLY A 199 -12.32 31.93 11.61
C GLY A 199 -11.91 31.69 10.16
N GLN A 200 -12.04 32.70 9.28
CA GLN A 200 -11.53 32.61 7.90
C GLN A 200 -10.01 32.55 7.85
N ILE A 201 -9.31 33.34 8.67
CA ILE A 201 -7.85 33.35 8.78
C ILE A 201 -7.34 31.98 9.24
N GLU A 202 -7.92 31.40 10.29
CA GLU A 202 -7.50 30.06 10.76
C GLU A 202 -7.66 29.00 9.67
N ARG A 203 -8.79 29.02 8.92
CA ARG A 203 -8.96 28.11 7.78
C ARG A 203 -7.91 28.31 6.70
N GLN A 204 -7.47 29.54 6.41
CA GLN A 204 -6.39 29.77 5.45
C GLN A 204 -5.06 29.20 5.96
N ARG A 205 -4.78 29.33 7.26
CA ARG A 205 -3.57 28.74 7.88
C ARG A 205 -3.57 27.22 7.81
N GLU A 206 -4.71 26.58 8.07
CA GLU A 206 -4.87 25.14 7.92
C GLU A 206 -4.57 24.69 6.49
N ILE A 207 -5.11 25.40 5.48
CA ILE A 207 -4.84 25.12 4.06
C ILE A 207 -3.34 25.24 3.74
N ILE A 208 -2.66 26.29 4.24
CA ILE A 208 -1.22 26.46 4.03
C ILE A 208 -0.46 25.27 4.66
N ALA A 209 -0.75 24.95 5.92
CA ALA A 209 -0.10 23.86 6.64
C ALA A 209 -0.29 22.50 5.96
N GLU A 210 -1.51 22.21 5.46
CA GLU A 210 -1.79 20.99 4.72
C GLU A 210 -0.99 20.90 3.41
N ASN A 211 -0.83 22.00 2.68
CA ASN A 211 -0.07 22.00 1.42
C ASN A 211 1.44 21.91 1.67
N GLU A 212 1.97 22.51 2.74
CA GLU A 212 3.36 22.31 3.14
C GLU A 212 3.63 20.85 3.58
N LEU A 213 2.70 20.24 4.32
CA LEU A 213 2.80 18.82 4.66
C LEU A 213 2.81 17.94 3.40
N LYS A 214 1.95 18.23 2.42
CA LYS A 214 1.93 17.52 1.14
C LYS A 214 3.27 17.68 0.39
N LYS A 215 3.88 18.87 0.41
CA LYS A 215 5.22 19.06 -0.18
C LYS A 215 6.26 18.16 0.48
N SER A 216 6.28 18.08 1.82
CA SER A 216 7.19 17.17 2.54
C SER A 216 6.97 15.70 2.17
N GLN A 217 5.71 15.26 2.11
CA GLN A 217 5.36 13.89 1.74
C GLN A 217 5.79 13.55 0.31
N ILE A 218 5.58 14.47 -0.64
CA ILE A 218 6.05 14.31 -2.02
C ILE A 218 7.58 14.26 -2.07
N ALA A 219 8.26 15.10 -1.28
CA ALA A 219 9.72 15.10 -1.21
C ALA A 219 10.27 13.73 -0.75
N GLU A 220 9.71 13.18 0.33
CA GLU A 220 10.08 11.88 0.89
C GLU A 220 9.79 10.72 -0.08
N GLN A 221 8.61 10.74 -0.71
CA GLN A 221 8.21 9.73 -1.68
C GLN A 221 9.15 9.73 -2.89
N PHE A 222 9.39 10.90 -3.50
CA PHE A 222 10.30 11.00 -4.65
C PHE A 222 11.74 10.68 -4.27
N ALA A 223 12.21 11.02 -3.07
CA ALA A 223 13.55 10.63 -2.62
C ALA A 223 13.71 9.10 -2.56
N THR A 224 12.70 8.42 -2.01
CA THR A 224 12.66 6.95 -1.95
C THR A 224 12.60 6.33 -3.35
N ASP A 225 11.76 6.88 -4.22
CA ASP A 225 11.57 6.37 -5.58
C ASP A 225 12.81 6.61 -6.46
N ILE A 226 13.48 7.76 -6.33
CA ILE A 226 14.74 8.04 -7.03
C ILE A 226 15.83 7.07 -6.57
N ALA A 227 15.95 6.83 -5.27
CA ALA A 227 16.91 5.86 -4.74
C ALA A 227 16.63 4.46 -5.33
N ARG A 228 15.38 4.02 -5.31
CA ARG A 228 14.97 2.74 -5.89
C ARG A 228 15.21 2.67 -7.39
N PHE A 229 14.91 3.73 -8.13
CA PHE A 229 15.13 3.80 -9.57
C PHE A 229 16.61 3.69 -9.93
N ARG A 230 17.49 4.35 -9.16
CA ARG A 230 18.96 4.22 -9.32
C ARG A 230 19.43 2.78 -9.13
N GLU A 231 18.93 2.09 -8.10
CA GLU A 231 19.21 0.66 -7.89
C GLU A 231 18.76 -0.19 -9.09
N LEU A 232 17.53 0.01 -9.57
CA LEU A 232 16.97 -0.74 -10.70
C LEU A 232 17.71 -0.50 -12.02
N LYS A 233 18.24 0.70 -12.22
CA LYS A 233 19.05 1.06 -13.41
C LYS A 233 20.53 0.69 -13.27
N GLY A 234 20.96 0.20 -12.11
CA GLY A 234 22.38 -0.04 -11.83
C GLY A 234 23.22 1.24 -11.83
N ILE A 235 22.60 2.39 -11.57
CA ILE A 235 23.29 3.68 -11.45
C ILE A 235 23.90 3.73 -10.06
N VAL A 236 25.10 3.19 -9.94
CA VAL A 236 25.93 3.36 -8.74
C VAL A 236 26.65 4.70 -8.89
N GLU A 237 26.02 5.76 -8.39
CA GLU A 237 26.74 7.00 -8.11
C GLU A 237 27.85 6.65 -7.10
N PRO A 238 29.14 6.88 -7.40
CA PRO A 238 30.16 6.78 -6.37
C PRO A 238 29.78 7.79 -5.30
N VAL A 239 29.42 7.30 -4.11
CA VAL A 239 29.17 8.12 -2.93
C VAL A 239 30.35 9.08 -2.81
N SER A 240 30.12 10.35 -3.17
CA SER A 240 31.08 11.42 -3.00
C SER A 240 31.40 11.49 -1.52
N ALA A 241 32.55 10.90 -1.17
CA ALA A 241 33.13 10.98 0.14
C ALA A 241 33.53 12.44 0.39
N LYS A 242 32.58 13.26 0.81
CA LYS A 242 32.91 14.48 1.54
C LYS A 242 33.33 14.08 2.95
N GLY A 243 34.58 13.62 3.06
CA GLY A 243 35.34 13.44 4.30
C GLY A 243 36.47 14.48 4.39
N PRO A 244 36.93 14.84 5.59
CA PRO A 244 37.31 16.19 5.97
C PRO A 244 38.74 16.61 5.59
N GLY A 245 38.91 17.93 5.40
CA GLY A 245 40.13 18.73 5.54
C GLY A 245 41.48 18.07 5.30
N HIS A 246 42.12 18.40 4.18
CA HIS A 246 43.58 18.49 4.13
C HIS A 246 43.98 19.96 4.28
N GLN A 247 44.35 20.32 5.50
CA GLN A 247 45.24 21.45 5.78
C GLN A 247 46.57 21.14 5.08
N GLY A 248 46.77 21.74 3.90
CA GLY A 248 48.09 21.87 3.28
C GLY A 248 48.69 23.20 3.67
N ALA A 249 49.12 23.32 4.92
CA ALA A 249 50.11 24.32 5.28
C ALA A 249 51.46 23.84 4.74
N MET A 250 52.12 24.65 3.90
CA MET A 250 53.57 24.61 3.72
C MET A 250 54.09 26.05 3.71
N PRO A 251 55.25 26.30 4.34
CA PRO A 251 55.64 27.61 4.82
C PRO A 251 56.63 28.32 3.89
N GLY A 252 56.72 29.64 4.06
CA GLY A 252 57.94 30.39 3.83
C GLY A 252 58.03 31.07 2.48
N ASP A 253 57.66 32.35 2.44
CA ASP A 253 58.66 33.33 2.01
C ASP A 253 58.53 34.58 2.89
N ARG A 254 59.56 34.80 3.71
CA ARG A 254 59.83 36.08 4.36
C ARG A 254 60.73 36.82 3.39
N SER A 255 60.22 37.91 2.83
CA SER A 255 61.06 39.01 2.39
C SER A 255 60.48 40.27 3.00
N ASP A 256 61.26 40.78 3.94
CA ASP A 256 61.19 42.09 4.55
C ASP A 256 60.96 43.17 3.49
N ASP A 257 60.13 44.17 3.79
CA ASP A 257 60.63 45.54 3.67
C ASP A 257 59.82 46.51 4.53
N GLU A 258 60.60 47.21 5.35
CA GLU A 258 60.26 48.24 6.31
C GLU A 258 60.73 49.57 5.70
N SER A 259 59.83 50.54 5.51
CA SER A 259 60.07 52.00 5.41
C SER A 259 58.96 52.65 4.57
N GLY A 260 58.47 53.85 4.79
CA GLY A 260 58.60 54.85 5.85
C GLY A 260 57.26 55.61 5.91
N ASP A 261 56.92 56.18 7.05
CA ASP A 261 56.85 57.64 7.23
C ASP A 261 56.10 58.41 6.12
N GLU A 262 54.97 59.06 6.45
CA GLU A 262 54.87 60.53 6.34
C GLU A 262 53.55 61.05 6.95
N SER A 263 53.70 61.75 8.08
CA SER A 263 53.05 63.01 8.48
C SER A 263 51.72 63.47 7.81
N GLY A 264 50.75 63.82 8.67
CA GLY A 264 49.75 64.87 8.38
C GLY A 264 48.51 64.79 9.29
N ARG A 265 48.52 65.35 10.50
CA ARG A 265 48.05 66.72 10.86
C ARG A 265 46.57 67.03 10.58
N GLY A 266 45.89 67.50 11.63
CA GLY A 266 44.58 68.16 11.64
C GLY A 266 43.57 67.32 12.45
N ALA A 267 43.38 67.47 13.77
CA ALA A 267 43.08 68.65 14.59
C ALA A 267 41.86 69.45 14.12
N GLU A 268 41.06 69.87 15.10
CA GLU A 268 39.82 70.68 15.08
C GLU A 268 38.54 69.82 15.02
N SER A 269 37.87 69.50 16.13
CA SER A 269 37.29 70.31 17.22
C SER A 269 36.05 71.11 16.83
N LEU A 270 35.10 71.15 17.79
CA LEU A 270 33.85 71.91 17.91
C LEU A 270 32.60 71.09 17.52
N SER A 271 31.87 70.52 18.49
CA SER A 271 31.06 71.15 19.56
C SER A 271 29.74 71.72 19.05
N GLN A 272 28.65 70.95 19.15
CA GLN A 272 27.53 71.10 20.10
C GLN A 272 26.48 70.04 19.82
#